data_AF-A0A124ICX2-F1
#
_entry.id   AF-A0A124ICX2-F1
#
_cell.length_a   1.000
_cell.length_b   1.000
_cell.length_c   1.000
_cell.angle_alpha   90.00
_cell.angle_beta   90.00
_cell.angle_gamma   90.00
#
_symmetry.space_group_name_H-M   'P 1'
#
loop_
_entity.id
_entity.type
_entity.pdbx_description
1 polymer ?
#
loop_
_entity_poly.entity_id
_entity_poly.type
_entity_poly.pdbx_seq_one_letter_code
_entity_poly.pdbx_strand_id
1 'polypeptide(L)'
;MAGSSHGHTPAAWTGVTIAFIGFCVAGAFMVMAQPVGFWAGMVIVALGGVVGAAMRAAGLGQPKDVHPVHRTAATVKAEPAAAEG
;
A
#
# COMPACT_ATOMS: atom_id res chain seq x y z
N MET A 1 -12.07 16.78 -8.23
CA MET A 1 -12.51 15.67 -7.36
C MET A 1 -11.43 14.60 -7.38
N ALA A 2 -11.23 13.93 -6.24
CA ALA A 2 -10.06 13.14 -5.81
C ALA A 2 -8.85 14.00 -5.39
N GLY A 3 -8.87 14.42 -4.12
CA GLY A 3 -7.71 14.95 -3.42
C GLY A 3 -6.78 13.81 -3.05
N SER A 4 -5.56 13.82 -3.57
CA SER A 4 -4.67 12.66 -3.45
C SER A 4 -3.68 12.84 -2.31
N SER A 5 -4.20 12.91 -1.09
CA SER A 5 -3.47 12.52 0.12
C SER A 5 -3.43 10.98 0.23
N HIS A 6 -3.05 10.30 -0.85
CA HIS A 6 -3.09 8.85 -1.00
C HIS A 6 -1.80 8.37 -1.68
N GLY A 7 -0.84 7.85 -0.90
CA GLY A 7 0.22 6.94 -1.36
C GLY A 7 0.91 7.26 -2.70
N HIS A 8 1.38 8.48 -2.91
CA HIS A 8 2.10 8.87 -4.15
C HIS A 8 3.54 8.37 -4.24
N THR A 9 4.00 7.50 -3.34
CA THR A 9 5.35 6.97 -3.47
C THR A 9 5.38 5.91 -4.57
N PRO A 10 6.23 6.05 -5.61
CA PRO A 10 6.36 5.08 -6.69
C PRO A 10 6.55 3.63 -6.20
N ALA A 11 7.10 3.48 -5.00
CA ALA A 11 7.25 2.20 -4.29
C ALA A 11 5.97 1.40 -4.07
N ALA A 12 4.84 2.07 -3.86
CA ALA A 12 3.58 1.37 -3.64
C ALA A 12 3.03 0.79 -4.96
N TRP A 13 3.22 1.50 -6.06
CA TRP A 13 2.61 1.15 -7.34
C TRP A 13 3.47 0.17 -8.14
N THR A 14 4.81 0.27 -8.06
CA THR A 14 5.73 -0.62 -8.78
C THR A 14 5.53 -2.10 -8.43
N GLY A 15 5.47 -2.43 -7.14
CA GLY A 15 5.25 -3.82 -6.69
C GLY A 15 3.90 -4.37 -7.17
N VAL A 16 2.84 -3.55 -7.11
CA VAL A 16 1.49 -3.91 -7.58
C VAL A 16 1.47 -4.14 -9.09
N THR A 17 2.08 -3.25 -9.89
CA THR A 17 2.12 -3.41 -11.35
C THR A 17 2.84 -4.69 -11.75
N ILE A 18 3.98 -4.99 -11.12
CA ILE A 18 4.74 -6.22 -11.40
C ILE A 18 3.91 -7.46 -11.00
N ALA A 19 3.29 -7.45 -9.83
CA ALA A 19 2.44 -8.55 -9.38
C ALA A 19 1.22 -8.74 -10.31
N PHE A 20 0.62 -7.66 -10.80
CA PHE A 20 -0.50 -7.69 -11.72
C PHE A 20 -0.11 -8.31 -13.06
N ILE A 21 1.05 -7.93 -13.62
CA ILE A 21 1.58 -8.53 -14.85
C ILE A 21 1.83 -10.03 -14.64
N GLY A 22 2.48 -10.42 -13.54
CA GLY A 22 2.75 -11.81 -13.21
C GLY A 22 1.46 -12.64 -13.08
N PHE A 23 0.43 -12.07 -12.45
CA PHE A 23 -0.90 -12.69 -12.34
C PHE A 23 -1.56 -12.88 -13.71
N CYS A 24 -1.53 -11.87 -14.59
CA CYS A 24 -2.07 -11.99 -15.94
C CYS A 24 -1.35 -13.07 -16.76
N VAL A 25 -0.01 -13.14 -16.66
CA VAL A 25 0.81 -14.17 -17.33
C VAL A 25 0.46 -15.56 -16.79
N ALA A 26 0.39 -15.72 -15.46
CA ALA A 26 0.02 -16.99 -14.83
C ALA A 26 -1.39 -17.43 -15.26
N GLY A 27 -2.36 -16.50 -15.30
CA GLY A 27 -3.73 -16.76 -15.74
C GLY A 27 -3.81 -17.21 -17.20
N ALA A 28 -3.08 -16.55 -18.10
CA ALA A 28 -3.05 -16.92 -19.52
C ALA A 28 -2.50 -18.35 -19.73
N PHE A 29 -1.41 -18.70 -19.05
CA PHE A 29 -0.82 -20.05 -19.15
C PHE A 29 -1.61 -21.13 -18.41
N MET A 30 -2.35 -20.75 -17.36
CA MET A 30 -3.30 -21.65 -16.71
C MET A 30 -4.40 -22.08 -17.67
N VAL A 31 -4.94 -21.14 -18.47
CA VAL A 31 -5.96 -21.44 -19.50
C VAL A 31 -5.40 -22.31 -20.63
N MET A 32 -4.13 -22.11 -21.01
CA MET A 32 -3.47 -22.95 -22.01
C MET A 32 -3.00 -24.32 -21.49
N ALA A 33 -3.31 -24.66 -20.23
CA ALA A 33 -2.87 -25.90 -19.57
C ALA A 33 -1.35 -26.14 -19.69
N GLN A 34 -0.54 -25.07 -19.65
CA GLN A 34 0.92 -25.14 -19.72
C GLN A 34 1.51 -24.85 -18.33
N PRO A 35 1.89 -25.89 -17.55
CA PRO A 35 2.36 -25.70 -16.18
C PRO A 35 3.65 -24.87 -16.09
N VAL A 36 4.52 -24.99 -17.09
CA VAL A 36 5.79 -24.25 -17.15
C VAL A 36 5.54 -22.74 -17.25
N GLY A 37 4.58 -22.33 -18.08
CA GLY A 37 4.22 -20.92 -18.22
C GLY A 37 3.52 -20.34 -16.99
N PHE A 38 2.73 -21.16 -16.28
CA PHE A 38 2.16 -20.78 -14.98
C PHE A 38 3.26 -20.48 -13.95
N TRP A 39 4.25 -21.37 -13.82
CA TRP A 39 5.38 -21.17 -12.90
C TRP A 39 6.23 -19.95 -13.27
N ALA A 40 6.41 -19.67 -14.57
CA ALA A 40 7.04 -18.43 -15.01
C ALA A 40 6.27 -17.18 -14.53
N GLY A 41 4.94 -17.19 -14.63
CA GLY A 41 4.09 -16.14 -14.06
C GLY A 41 4.24 -16.01 -12.54
N MET A 42 4.29 -17.12 -11.81
CA MET A 42 4.51 -17.13 -10.36
C MET A 42 5.87 -16.54 -9.96
N VAL A 43 6.92 -16.78 -10.73
CA VAL A 43 8.24 -16.16 -10.51
C VAL A 43 8.14 -14.64 -10.66
N ILE A 44 7.40 -14.13 -11.64
CA ILE A 44 7.19 -12.69 -11.83
C ILE A 44 6.45 -12.08 -10.63
N VAL A 45 5.42 -12.76 -10.12
CA VAL A 45 4.69 -12.31 -8.91
C VAL A 45 5.63 -12.24 -7.71
N ALA A 46 6.45 -13.27 -7.51
CA ALA A 46 7.43 -13.31 -6.43
C ALA A 46 8.44 -12.15 -6.54
N LEU A 47 8.92 -11.85 -7.75
CA LEU A 47 9.78 -10.69 -8.01
C LEU A 47 9.10 -9.36 -7.66
N GLY A 48 7.80 -9.21 -7.95
CA GLY A 48 7.02 -8.03 -7.54
C GLY A 48 7.01 -7.84 -6.02
N GLY A 49 6.88 -8.93 -5.26
CA GLY A 49 6.99 -8.93 -3.80
C GLY A 49 8.40 -8.55 -3.31
N VAL A 50 9.44 -9.10 -3.94
CA VAL A 50 10.84 -8.78 -3.61
C VAL A 50 11.15 -7.31 -3.89
N VAL A 51 10.70 -6.75 -5.02
CA VAL A 51 10.88 -5.33 -5.35
C VAL A 51 10.12 -4.45 -4.36
N GLY A 52 8.86 -4.77 -4.04
CA GLY A 52 8.09 -4.04 -3.03
C GLY A 52 8.77 -4.04 -1.65
N ALA A 53 9.32 -5.20 -1.24
CA ALA A 53 10.07 -5.32 0.00
C ALA A 53 11.38 -4.51 -0.03
N ALA A 54 12.13 -4.55 -1.13
CA ALA A 54 13.35 -3.78 -1.32
C ALA A 54 13.08 -2.27 -1.28
N MET A 55 12.01 -1.80 -1.92
CA MET A 55 11.63 -0.39 -1.90
C MET A 55 11.15 0.08 -0.52
N ARG A 56 10.47 -0.81 0.23
CA ARG A 56 10.13 -0.55 1.63
C ARG A 56 11.39 -0.48 2.51
N ALA A 57 12.38 -1.34 2.28
CA ALA A 57 13.66 -1.31 2.97
C ALA A 57 14.50 -0.08 2.61
N ALA A 58 14.41 0.41 1.38
CA ALA A 58 15.06 1.62 0.91
C ALA A 58 14.43 2.94 1.43
N GLY A 59 13.45 2.87 2.33
CA GLY A 59 12.82 4.07 2.92
C GLY A 59 11.82 4.79 2.01
N LEU A 60 11.50 4.22 0.84
CA LEU A 60 10.46 4.71 -0.06
C LEU A 60 9.05 4.20 0.33
N GLY A 61 8.94 3.41 1.40
CA GLY A 61 7.66 3.02 1.99
C GLY A 61 7.07 4.15 2.83
N GLN A 62 5.74 4.20 2.94
CA GLN A 62 5.08 5.19 3.80
C GLN A 62 5.54 5.02 5.27
N PRO A 63 5.88 6.11 5.98
CA PRO A 63 6.07 6.06 7.42
C PRO A 63 4.82 5.46 8.06
N LYS A 64 5.02 4.49 8.94
CA LYS A 64 3.95 3.93 9.77
C LYS A 64 3.63 5.01 10.79
N ASP A 65 2.70 5.91 10.48
CA ASP A 65 2.19 6.88 11.44
C ASP A 65 1.61 6.09 12.60
N VAL A 66 2.35 6.08 13.71
CA VAL A 66 1.92 5.51 14.97
C VAL A 66 0.81 6.43 15.43
N HIS A 67 -0.45 6.11 15.11
CA HIS A 67 -1.59 6.88 15.60
C HIS A 67 -1.47 6.95 17.13
N PRO A 68 -1.20 8.12 17.73
CA PRO A 68 -1.18 8.22 19.17
C PRO A 68 -2.62 8.00 19.63
N VAL A 69 -2.84 6.94 20.41
CA VAL A 69 -4.16 6.46 20.89
C VAL A 69 -4.82 7.45 21.89
N HIS A 70 -4.33 8.68 21.99
CA HIS A 70 -4.83 9.70 22.92
C HIS A 70 -5.13 11.02 22.21
N ARG A 71 -6.28 11.07 21.54
CA ARG A 71 -6.99 12.34 21.31
C ARG A 71 -8.47 12.20 21.63
N THR A 72 -8.77 11.77 22.85
CA THR A 72 -10.14 11.69 23.41
C THR A 72 -10.34 12.56 24.65
N ALA A 73 -9.38 13.42 25.03
CA ALA A 73 -9.48 14.19 26.28
C ALA A 73 -9.26 15.72 26.15
N ALA A 74 -9.13 16.28 24.94
CA ALA A 74 -8.88 17.72 24.77
C ALA A 74 -10.08 18.55 24.27
N THR A 75 -11.22 17.93 23.97
CA THR A 75 -12.44 18.64 23.51
C THR A 75 -13.63 18.53 24.47
N VAL A 76 -13.45 17.97 25.68
CA VAL A 76 -14.52 17.85 26.70
C VAL A 76 -14.30 18.78 27.91
N LYS A 77 -13.23 19.59 27.95
CA LYS A 77 -12.92 20.46 29.10
C LYS A 77 -12.56 21.90 28.69
N ALA A 78 -13.42 22.55 27.94
CA ALA A 78 -13.37 24.01 27.74
C ALA A 78 -14.76 24.60 27.47
N GLU A 79 -15.72 24.27 28.32
CA GLU A 79 -16.86 25.13 28.66
C GLU A 79 -16.93 25.03 30.20
N PRO A 80 -17.01 26.13 30.99
CA PRO A 80 -17.98 27.23 30.85
C PRO A 80 -17.47 28.65 31.27
N ALA A 81 -18.31 29.67 31.06
CA ALA A 81 -18.33 30.94 31.81
C ALA A 81 -17.10 31.88 31.79
N ALA A 82 -17.09 32.83 30.85
CA ALA A 82 -16.52 34.18 31.02
C ALA A 82 -17.28 35.11 30.04
N ALA A 83 -18.35 35.77 30.47
CA ALA A 83 -18.40 37.04 31.20
C ALA A 83 -18.61 38.22 30.23
N GLU A 84 -19.59 39.04 30.61
CA GLU A 84 -20.19 40.19 29.93
C GLU A 84 -19.22 41.22 29.33
N GLY A 85 -19.71 41.92 28.30
CA GLY A 85 -19.13 43.11 27.67
C GLY A 85 -19.88 43.48 26.40
#